data_AF-A0A3G4W6T2-F1
#
_entry.id   AF-A0A3G4W6T2-F1
#
_cell.length_a   1.000
_cell.length_b   1.000
_cell.length_c   1.000
_cell.angle_alpha   90.00
_cell.angle_beta   90.00
_cell.angle_gamma   90.00
#
_symmetry.space_group_name_H-M   'P 1'
#
loop_
_entity.id
_entity.type
_entity.pdbx_description
1 polymer ?
#
loop_
_entity_poly.entity_id
_entity_poly.type
_entity_poly.pdbx_seq_one_letter_code
_entity_poly.pdbx_strand_id
1 'polypeptide(L)'
;MRFPYQARGTDLPSWRPRHARFLTEHGYGADKTDPVWEAIALHTSDGIAERRGVLAYLTRRGIGVDIGFGTEFVSDAQGEALHGRYPRLDMATGLVDDVVRQAARSPQAGARYTVPGEFLRERGEPGAVTALELAARASRWGC
;
A
#
# COMPACT_ATOMS: atom_id res chain seq x y z
N MET A 1 -18.59 -7.91 -8.87
CA MET A 1 -19.04 -6.56 -9.24
C MET A 1 -18.01 -5.99 -10.21
N ARG A 2 -18.34 -5.86 -11.50
CA ARG A 2 -17.42 -5.38 -12.55
C ARG A 2 -17.77 -3.92 -12.79
N PHE A 3 -16.87 -3.00 -12.46
CA PHE A 3 -17.06 -1.59 -12.82
C PHE A 3 -16.79 -1.48 -14.34
N PRO A 4 -17.76 -1.06 -15.18
CA PRO A 4 -17.51 -0.97 -16.60
C PRO A 4 -16.75 0.34 -16.88
N TYR A 5 -15.43 0.27 -16.98
CA TYR A 5 -14.61 1.39 -17.48
C TYR A 5 -14.59 1.35 -19.02
N GLN A 6 -15.72 1.64 -19.64
CA GLN A 6 -15.78 1.92 -21.08
C GLN A 6 -16.13 3.39 -21.29
N ALA A 7 -15.10 4.23 -21.42
CA ALA A 7 -15.24 5.51 -22.09
C ALA A 7 -14.07 5.64 -23.08
N ARG A 8 -14.42 5.79 -24.36
CA ARG A 8 -13.51 6.16 -25.45
C ARG A 8 -13.35 7.68 -25.43
N GLY A 9 -12.13 8.17 -25.60
CA GLY A 9 -11.85 9.60 -25.79
C GLY A 9 -11.39 10.34 -24.53
N THR A 10 -10.72 11.46 -24.77
CA THR A 10 -9.95 12.30 -23.83
C THR A 10 -10.79 13.09 -22.82
N ASP A 11 -12.12 12.94 -22.80
CA ASP A 11 -12.99 13.55 -21.79
C ASP A 11 -13.25 12.57 -20.66
N LEU A 12 -12.40 12.66 -19.63
CA LEU A 12 -12.50 11.82 -18.44
C LEU A 12 -13.27 12.54 -17.31
N PRO A 13 -14.29 11.90 -16.72
CA PRO A 13 -15.04 12.41 -15.58
C PRO A 13 -14.21 12.89 -14.37
N SER A 14 -14.69 13.94 -13.67
CA SER A 14 -14.04 14.50 -12.47
C SER A 14 -13.91 13.55 -11.28
N TRP A 15 -14.71 12.48 -11.25
CA TRP A 15 -14.70 11.44 -10.21
C TRP A 15 -13.84 10.22 -10.58
N ARG A 16 -13.10 10.23 -11.71
CA ARG A 16 -12.21 9.11 -12.03
C ARG A 16 -11.11 9.00 -10.97
N PRO A 17 -10.89 7.81 -10.40
CA PRO A 17 -9.85 7.67 -9.40
C PRO A 17 -8.48 7.94 -10.03
N ARG A 18 -7.57 8.54 -9.26
CA ARG A 18 -6.29 9.08 -9.79
C ARG A 18 -5.44 8.05 -10.55
N HIS A 19 -5.46 6.77 -10.12
CA HIS A 19 -4.74 5.69 -10.80
C HIS A 19 -5.24 5.48 -12.24
N ALA A 20 -6.56 5.60 -12.47
CA ALA A 20 -7.17 5.30 -13.76
C ALA A 20 -6.76 6.35 -14.78
N ARG A 21 -6.81 7.62 -14.39
CA ARG A 21 -6.33 8.74 -15.21
C ARG A 21 -4.85 8.56 -15.54
N PHE A 22 -4.01 8.34 -14.53
CA PHE A 22 -2.57 8.15 -14.70
C PHE A 22 -2.27 7.03 -15.70
N LEU A 23 -2.88 5.86 -15.55
CA LEU A 23 -2.63 4.72 -16.43
C LEU A 23 -3.13 4.98 -17.86
N THR A 24 -4.30 5.60 -18.03
CA THR A 24 -4.80 5.94 -19.37
C THR A 24 -3.94 6.99 -20.08
N GLU A 25 -3.42 7.99 -19.34
CA GLU A 25 -2.50 9.00 -19.88
C GLU A 25 -1.18 8.37 -20.36
N HIS A 26 -0.79 7.22 -19.79
CA HIS A 26 0.38 6.44 -20.19
C HIS A 26 0.05 5.33 -21.19
N GLY A 27 -1.13 5.35 -21.81
CA GLY A 27 -1.50 4.44 -22.91
C GLY A 27 -1.99 3.06 -22.47
N TYR A 28 -2.31 2.86 -21.19
CA TYR A 28 -2.85 1.59 -20.70
C TYR A 28 -4.38 1.53 -20.82
N GLY A 29 -4.89 0.40 -21.31
CA GLY A 29 -6.32 0.10 -21.41
C GLY A 29 -6.94 -0.35 -20.09
N ALA A 30 -8.26 -0.57 -20.10
CA ALA A 30 -9.02 -1.06 -18.95
C ALA A 30 -8.55 -2.45 -18.47
N ASP A 31 -8.06 -3.28 -19.39
CA ASP A 31 -7.48 -4.60 -19.13
C ASP A 31 -6.31 -4.57 -18.15
N LYS A 32 -5.57 -3.46 -18.11
CA LYS A 32 -4.45 -3.23 -17.16
C LYS A 32 -4.84 -2.28 -16.03
N THR A 33 -5.71 -1.33 -16.29
CA THR A 33 -6.14 -0.33 -15.30
C THR A 33 -6.94 -0.98 -14.17
N ASP A 34 -7.88 -1.88 -14.50
CA ASP A 34 -8.77 -2.50 -13.51
C ASP A 34 -8.00 -3.41 -12.52
N PRO A 35 -7.08 -4.30 -12.96
CA PRO A 35 -6.29 -5.09 -12.02
C PRO A 35 -5.38 -4.24 -11.10
N VAL A 36 -4.84 -3.12 -11.59
CA VAL A 36 -4.01 -2.22 -10.77
C VAL A 36 -4.86 -1.55 -9.71
N TRP A 37 -6.06 -1.07 -10.06
CA TRP A 37 -7.00 -0.53 -9.09
C TRP A 37 -7.30 -1.53 -7.98
N GLU A 38 -7.57 -2.76 -8.38
CA GLU A 38 -7.92 -3.84 -7.45
C GLU A 38 -6.78 -4.19 -6.51
N ALA A 39 -5.55 -4.28 -7.02
CA ALA A 39 -4.38 -4.50 -6.18
C ALA A 39 -4.17 -3.35 -5.18
N ILE A 40 -4.35 -2.09 -5.61
CA ILE A 40 -4.31 -0.92 -4.72
C ILE A 40 -5.44 -0.96 -3.71
N ALA A 41 -6.66 -1.37 -4.08
CA ALA A 41 -7.77 -1.41 -3.14
C ALA A 41 -7.59 -2.48 -2.06
N LEU A 42 -6.94 -3.60 -2.39
CA LEU A 42 -6.85 -4.79 -1.54
C LEU A 42 -5.51 -4.95 -0.83
N HIS A 43 -4.54 -4.06 -1.02
CA HIS A 43 -3.17 -4.25 -0.51
C HIS A 43 -3.07 -4.37 1.02
N THR A 44 -4.03 -3.86 1.78
CA THR A 44 -4.12 -4.02 3.25
C THR A 44 -5.13 -5.06 3.71
N SER A 45 -5.77 -5.78 2.79
CA SER A 45 -6.83 -6.75 3.08
C SER A 45 -6.29 -8.18 3.09
N ASP A 46 -5.72 -8.57 4.24
CA ASP A 46 -5.23 -9.94 4.45
C ASP A 46 -6.33 -11.00 4.26
N GLY A 47 -5.95 -12.12 3.65
CA GLY A 47 -6.85 -13.22 3.31
C GLY A 47 -7.75 -12.99 2.10
N ILE A 48 -7.91 -11.73 1.65
CA ILE A 48 -8.70 -11.37 0.46
C ILE A 48 -7.78 -11.23 -0.76
N ALA A 49 -6.66 -10.50 -0.64
CA ALA A 49 -5.75 -10.25 -1.76
C ALA A 49 -5.21 -11.56 -2.37
N GLU A 50 -4.94 -12.55 -1.53
CA GLU A 50 -4.49 -13.91 -1.88
C GLU A 50 -5.49 -14.67 -2.77
N ARG A 51 -6.78 -14.32 -2.70
CA ARG A 51 -7.86 -14.98 -3.42
C ARG A 51 -8.36 -14.19 -4.61
N ARG A 52 -7.84 -12.97 -4.83
CA ARG A 52 -8.35 -12.07 -5.87
C ARG A 52 -7.62 -12.21 -7.20
N GLY A 53 -6.33 -12.51 -7.19
CA GLY A 53 -5.53 -12.72 -8.38
C GLY A 53 -4.05 -12.42 -8.16
N VAL A 54 -3.22 -12.74 -9.15
CA VAL A 54 -1.76 -12.67 -9.01
C VAL A 54 -1.26 -11.27 -8.68
N LEU A 55 -1.83 -10.22 -9.27
CA LEU A 55 -1.37 -8.85 -9.04
C LEU A 55 -1.70 -8.37 -7.62
N ALA A 56 -2.90 -8.63 -7.13
CA ALA A 56 -3.28 -8.30 -5.75
C ALA A 56 -2.45 -9.09 -4.74
N TYR A 57 -2.26 -10.40 -4.99
CA TYR A 57 -1.42 -11.26 -4.17
C TYR A 57 0.03 -10.77 -4.09
N LEU A 58 0.69 -10.56 -5.24
CA LEU A 58 2.09 -10.15 -5.27
C LEU A 58 2.28 -8.74 -4.71
N THR A 59 1.33 -7.82 -4.95
CA THR A 59 1.39 -6.46 -4.36
C THR A 59 1.37 -6.53 -2.84
N ARG A 60 0.40 -7.24 -2.26
CA ARG A 60 0.33 -7.40 -0.80
C ARG A 60 1.56 -8.13 -0.25
N ARG A 61 1.99 -9.23 -0.89
CA ARG A 61 3.17 -9.99 -0.45
C ARG A 61 4.44 -9.14 -0.49
N GLY A 62 4.63 -8.33 -1.54
CA GLY A 62 5.76 -7.41 -1.65
C GLY A 62 5.77 -6.37 -0.54
N ILE A 63 4.61 -5.75 -0.24
CA ILE A 63 4.46 -4.81 0.88
C ILE A 63 4.76 -5.48 2.22
N GLY A 64 4.24 -6.69 2.43
CA GLY A 64 4.53 -7.48 3.62
C GLY A 64 6.03 -7.75 3.77
N VAL A 65 6.69 -8.20 2.69
CA VAL A 65 8.14 -8.41 2.65
C VAL A 65 8.89 -7.13 2.97
N ASP A 66 8.46 -5.99 2.44
CA ASP A 66 9.09 -4.70 2.72
C ASP A 66 8.97 -4.32 4.20
N ILE A 67 7.86 -4.64 4.88
CA ILE A 67 7.71 -4.44 6.33
C ILE A 67 8.42 -5.55 7.15
N GLY A 68 8.90 -6.60 6.50
CA GLY A 68 9.65 -7.70 7.12
C GLY A 68 8.86 -8.98 7.37
N PHE A 69 7.64 -9.09 6.85
CA PHE A 69 6.81 -10.29 6.89
C PHE A 69 7.03 -11.18 5.66
N GLY A 70 7.18 -12.49 5.85
CA GLY A 70 7.23 -13.42 4.73
C GLY A 70 8.53 -13.32 3.90
N THR A 71 9.66 -13.00 4.55
CA THR A 71 10.96 -12.73 3.92
C THR A 71 11.73 -13.99 3.53
N GLU A 72 11.18 -15.18 3.80
CA GLU A 72 11.79 -16.48 3.51
C GLU A 72 12.16 -16.70 2.03
N PHE A 73 11.53 -15.96 1.13
CA PHE A 73 11.78 -16.03 -0.32
C PHE A 73 12.84 -15.03 -0.82
N VAL A 74 13.41 -14.22 0.07
CA VAL A 74 14.44 -13.22 -0.25
C VAL A 74 15.75 -13.66 0.41
N SER A 75 16.77 -13.95 -0.38
CA SER A 75 18.12 -14.24 0.14
C SER A 75 18.78 -12.99 0.73
N ASP A 76 19.76 -13.16 1.63
CA ASP A 76 20.50 -12.02 2.21
C ASP A 76 21.13 -11.16 1.12
N ALA A 77 21.77 -11.78 0.12
CA ALA A 77 22.37 -11.07 -1.01
C ALA A 77 21.36 -10.25 -1.82
N GLN A 78 20.12 -10.74 -2.00
CA GLN A 78 19.06 -9.97 -2.66
C GLN A 78 18.60 -8.79 -1.79
N GLY A 79 18.43 -9.01 -0.48
CA GLY A 79 18.06 -7.96 0.46
C GLY A 79 19.12 -6.86 0.53
N GLU A 80 20.39 -7.23 0.65
CA GLU A 80 21.54 -6.32 0.66
C GLU A 80 21.64 -5.54 -0.66
N ALA A 81 21.51 -6.20 -1.80
CA ALA A 81 21.55 -5.53 -3.11
C ALA A 81 20.37 -4.53 -3.26
N LEU A 82 19.16 -4.92 -2.84
CA LEU A 82 17.98 -4.07 -2.92
C LEU A 82 18.11 -2.86 -2.00
N HIS A 83 18.46 -3.06 -0.73
CA HIS A 83 18.57 -1.97 0.25
C HIS A 83 19.83 -1.12 0.05
N GLY A 84 20.88 -1.67 -0.57
CA GLY A 84 22.04 -0.89 -1.02
C GLY A 84 21.71 0.03 -2.21
N ARG A 85 20.86 -0.44 -3.14
CA ARG A 85 20.38 0.35 -4.29
C ARG A 85 19.29 1.35 -3.89
N TYR A 86 18.40 0.96 -2.98
CA TYR A 86 17.24 1.71 -2.50
C TYR A 86 17.25 1.73 -0.96
N PRO A 87 17.99 2.68 -0.34
CA PRO A 87 18.08 2.78 1.11
C PRO A 87 16.71 2.92 1.77
N ARG A 88 16.48 2.16 2.84
CA ARG A 88 15.20 2.15 3.57
C ARG A 88 14.95 3.44 4.34
N LEU A 89 16.01 4.13 4.78
CA LEU A 89 15.91 5.31 5.64
C LEU A 89 15.01 5.00 6.86
N ASP A 90 14.19 5.96 7.29
CA ASP A 90 13.20 5.79 8.36
C ASP A 90 11.84 5.31 7.81
N MET A 91 11.87 4.24 7.00
CA MET A 91 10.72 3.79 6.18
C MET A 91 9.43 3.67 7.00
N ALA A 92 9.46 2.93 8.11
CA ALA A 92 8.26 2.59 8.86
C ALA A 92 7.65 3.83 9.51
N THR A 93 8.46 4.65 10.18
CA THR A 93 8.00 5.88 10.83
C THR A 93 7.53 6.91 9.80
N GLY A 94 8.28 7.12 8.71
CA GLY A 94 7.87 8.02 7.63
C GLY A 94 6.54 7.62 6.97
N LEU A 95 6.36 6.32 6.68
CA LEU A 95 5.10 5.78 6.15
C LEU A 95 3.95 6.03 7.12
N VAL A 96 4.12 5.66 8.39
CA VAL A 96 3.09 5.84 9.43
C VAL A 96 2.71 7.31 9.57
N ASP A 97 3.67 8.22 9.60
CA ASP A 97 3.44 9.65 9.75
C ASP A 97 2.62 10.22 8.58
N ASP A 98 2.92 9.80 7.36
CA ASP A 98 2.17 10.21 6.17
C ASP A 98 0.73 9.66 6.18
N VAL A 99 0.56 8.40 6.60
CA VAL A 99 -0.75 7.77 6.72
C VAL A 99 -1.58 8.46 7.81
N VAL A 100 -1.00 8.76 8.97
CA VAL A 100 -1.66 9.45 10.09
C VAL A 100 -2.06 10.87 9.69
N ARG A 101 -1.17 11.60 9.01
CA ARG A 101 -1.47 12.94 8.48
C ARG A 101 -2.61 12.92 7.48
N GLN A 102 -2.72 11.87 6.67
CA GLN A 102 -3.86 11.68 5.77
C GLN A 102 -5.14 11.34 6.55
N ALA A 103 -5.06 10.42 7.50
CA ALA A 103 -6.18 9.91 8.27
C ALA A 103 -6.84 11.03 9.10
N ALA A 104 -6.05 11.96 9.62
CA ALA A 104 -6.51 13.10 10.40
C ALA A 104 -7.35 14.12 9.61
N ARG A 105 -7.40 14.04 8.27
CA ARG A 105 -8.11 15.01 7.44
C ARG A 105 -9.63 14.94 7.54
N SER A 106 -10.19 13.77 7.89
CA SER A 106 -11.62 13.61 8.10
C SER A 106 -11.94 12.31 8.85
N PRO A 107 -13.13 12.22 9.52
CA PRO A 107 -13.56 10.98 10.16
C PRO A 107 -13.61 9.77 9.20
N GLN A 108 -13.89 9.99 7.91
CA GLN A 108 -13.91 8.95 6.89
C GLN A 108 -12.50 8.48 6.52
N ALA A 109 -11.52 9.38 6.50
CA ALA A 109 -10.12 9.03 6.22
C ALA A 109 -9.51 8.20 7.37
N GLY A 110 -9.88 8.48 8.62
CA GLY A 110 -9.45 7.75 9.82
C GLY A 110 -10.46 6.73 10.36
N ALA A 111 -11.31 6.16 9.51
CA ALA A 111 -12.41 5.28 9.93
C ALA A 111 -11.92 4.08 10.78
N ARG A 112 -12.73 3.64 11.74
CA ARG A 112 -12.42 2.47 12.58
C ARG A 112 -12.24 1.19 11.74
N TYR A 113 -11.34 0.32 12.19
CA TYR A 113 -11.05 -0.97 11.53
C TYR A 113 -10.44 -0.84 10.12
N THR A 114 -9.76 0.28 9.87
CA THR A 114 -8.92 0.50 8.69
C THR A 114 -7.49 0.74 9.16
N VAL A 115 -6.48 0.36 8.36
CA VAL A 115 -5.07 0.61 8.70
C VAL A 115 -4.80 2.08 9.05
N PRO A 116 -5.25 3.08 8.26
CA PRO A 116 -5.04 4.49 8.63
C PRO A 116 -5.73 4.89 9.94
N GLY A 117 -6.94 4.38 10.18
CA GLY A 117 -7.65 4.64 11.42
C GLY A 117 -6.98 4.01 12.65
N GLU A 118 -6.43 2.80 12.53
CA GLU A 118 -5.68 2.17 13.63
C GLU A 118 -4.39 2.92 13.92
N PHE A 119 -3.60 3.29 12.90
CA PHE A 119 -2.39 4.11 13.11
C PHE A 119 -2.70 5.44 13.77
N LEU A 120 -3.79 6.12 13.36
CA LEU A 120 -4.22 7.36 13.99
C LEU A 120 -4.56 7.19 15.48
N ARG A 121 -5.11 6.04 15.88
CA ARG A 121 -5.40 5.73 17.29
C ARG A 121 -4.15 5.37 18.06
N GLU A 122 -3.26 4.56 17.48
CA GLU A 122 -2.00 4.17 18.09
C GLU A 122 -1.10 5.40 18.34
N ARG A 123 -1.12 6.38 17.44
CA ARG A 123 -0.42 7.68 17.58
C ARG A 123 -1.18 8.71 18.43
N GLY A 124 -2.25 8.32 19.12
CA GLY A 124 -3.07 9.23 19.91
C GLY A 124 -2.33 9.92 21.07
N GLU A 125 -1.23 9.31 21.53
CA GLU A 125 -0.35 9.87 22.57
C GLU A 125 0.98 10.37 21.96
N PRO A 126 1.51 11.52 22.43
CA PRO A 126 2.81 12.01 21.99
C PRO A 126 3.92 10.97 22.19
N GLY A 127 4.69 10.69 21.13
CA GLY A 127 5.80 9.73 21.17
C GLY A 127 5.38 8.26 21.12
N ALA A 128 4.08 7.96 20.96
CA ALA A 128 3.62 6.59 20.78
C ALA A 128 4.19 5.99 19.49
N VAL A 129 4.60 4.73 19.55
CA VAL A 129 5.09 3.94 18.42
C VAL A 129 4.01 2.93 18.03
N THR A 130 3.73 2.82 16.73
CA THR A 130 2.74 1.89 16.20
C THR A 130 3.22 0.44 16.27
N ALA A 131 2.28 -0.50 16.26
CA ALA A 131 2.59 -1.93 16.18
C ALA A 131 3.38 -2.27 14.90
N LEU A 132 3.10 -1.57 13.79
CA LEU A 132 3.82 -1.70 12.54
C LEU A 132 5.29 -1.28 12.68
N GLU A 133 5.57 -0.12 13.29
CA GLU A 133 6.94 0.34 13.52
C GLU A 133 7.71 -0.62 14.43
N LEU A 134 7.09 -1.13 15.49
CA LEU A 134 7.73 -2.13 16.35
C LEU A 134 8.05 -3.41 15.59
N ALA A 135 7.12 -3.89 14.76
CA ALA A 135 7.32 -5.09 13.95
C ALA A 135 8.42 -4.90 12.90
N ALA A 136 8.45 -3.75 12.22
CA ALA A 136 9.45 -3.44 11.20
C ALA A 136 10.85 -3.35 11.81
N ARG A 137 11.00 -2.71 12.97
CA ARG A 137 12.28 -2.63 13.72
C ARG A 137 12.77 -3.99 14.19
N ALA A 138 11.87 -4.85 14.63
CA ALA A 138 12.19 -6.21 15.05
C ALA A 138 12.39 -7.18 13.86
N SER A 139 12.08 -6.75 12.64
CA SER A 139 12.19 -7.59 11.46
C SER A 139 13.63 -7.80 11.02
N ARG A 140 13.82 -8.74 10.09
CA ARG A 140 15.10 -9.01 9.43
C ARG A 140 15.74 -7.76 8.80
N TRP A 141 14.95 -6.74 8.44
CA TRP A 141 15.46 -5.54 7.76
C TRP A 141 15.88 -4.41 8.70
N GLY A 142 15.51 -4.47 9.99
CA GLY A 142 16.03 -3.58 11.03
C GLY A 142 15.72 -2.08 10.87
N CYS A 143 14.53 -1.71 10.39
CA CYS A 143 14.08 -0.32 10.34
C CYS A 143 12.64 -0.15 10.85
#